data_AF-A0A442G554-F1
#
_entry.id   AF-A0A442G554-F1
#
_cell.length_a   1.000
_cell.length_b   1.000
_cell.length_c   1.000
_cell.angle_alpha   90.00
_cell.angle_beta   90.00
_cell.angle_gamma   90.00
#
_symmetry.space_group_name_H-M   'P 1'
#
loop_
_entity.id
_entity.type
_entity.pdbx_description
1 polymer ?
#
loop_
_entity_poly.entity_id
_entity_poly.type
_entity_poly.pdbx_seq_one_letter_code
_entity_poly.pdbx_strand_id
1 'polypeptide(L)'
;MADLATQLADAEARLEAARKMAGVAMLEGRDIDHMAMAAIEAEITSIHAAGGEIARKEREAAAEAERNRIAGLKDKLKRIDADRLEQAEKAEKAAKDLCSALRLWIAFNTDAARIVRALKGGGAGLLDPIETEMRISHMLGSTLKPLFGNRRKLGQISFFTILDRYAGSWRKLERDATDHEIHSALKGTEA
;
A
#
# COMPACT_ATOMS: atom_id res chain seq x y z
N MET A 1 -13.87 34.30 -0.14
CA MET A 1 -14.78 34.10 1.00
C MET A 1 -14.65 35.33 1.88
N ALA A 2 -15.77 35.92 2.32
CA ALA A 2 -15.71 37.01 3.29
C ALA A 2 -15.00 36.49 4.55
N ASP A 3 -14.03 37.23 5.05
CA ASP A 3 -13.29 36.85 6.25
C ASP A 3 -14.20 37.04 7.48
N LEU A 4 -14.88 35.95 7.87
CA LEU A 4 -15.82 35.95 8.99
C LEU A 4 -15.14 36.35 10.30
N ALA A 5 -13.82 36.12 10.45
CA ALA A 5 -13.08 36.54 11.65
C ALA A 5 -12.90 38.06 11.67
N THR A 6 -12.56 38.66 10.52
CA THR A 6 -12.50 40.13 10.40
C THR A 6 -13.88 40.77 10.55
N GLN A 7 -14.94 40.15 10.02
CA GLN A 7 -16.32 40.64 10.18
C GLN A 7 -16.81 40.53 11.62
N LEU A 8 -16.48 39.44 12.32
CA LEU A 8 -16.80 39.28 13.74
C LEU A 8 -16.08 40.33 14.59
N ALA A 9 -14.79 40.53 14.38
CA ALA A 9 -14.00 41.53 15.10
C ALA A 9 -14.53 42.95 14.88
N ASP A 10 -14.95 43.28 13.66
CA ASP A 10 -15.58 44.57 13.36
C ASP A 10 -16.95 44.72 14.03
N ALA A 11 -17.81 43.70 13.97
CA ALA A 11 -19.12 43.71 14.62
C ALA A 11 -19.01 43.80 16.16
N GLU A 12 -18.06 43.08 16.76
CA GLU A 12 -17.75 43.16 18.20
C GLU A 12 -17.25 44.55 18.59
N ALA A 13 -16.36 45.16 17.79
CA ALA A 13 -15.89 46.52 18.02
C ALA A 13 -17.02 47.55 17.91
N ARG A 14 -17.93 47.39 16.94
CA ARG A 14 -19.14 48.22 16.81
C ARG A 14 -20.08 48.07 18.01
N LEU A 15 -20.28 46.85 18.50
CA LEU A 15 -21.12 46.60 19.69
C LEU A 15 -20.52 47.24 20.94
N GLU A 16 -19.21 47.10 21.14
CA GLU A 16 -18.51 47.69 22.28
C GLU A 16 -18.55 49.23 22.24
N ALA A 17 -18.40 49.83 21.05
CA ALA A 17 -18.58 51.27 20.87
C ALA A 17 -20.01 51.72 21.18
N ALA A 18 -21.02 50.95 20.74
CA ALA A 18 -22.43 51.23 21.02
C ALA A 18 -22.74 51.14 22.53
N ARG A 19 -22.19 50.14 23.24
CA ARG A 19 -22.31 49.99 24.71
C ARG A 19 -21.70 51.18 25.46
N LYS A 20 -20.52 51.64 25.05
CA LYS A 20 -19.89 52.84 25.64
C LYS A 20 -20.74 54.09 25.44
N MET A 21 -21.27 54.30 24.23
CA MET A 21 -22.15 55.44 23.96
C MET A 21 -23.47 55.35 24.73
N ALA A 22 -24.04 54.16 24.88
CA ALA A 22 -25.25 53.95 25.69
C ALA A 22 -25.01 54.29 27.17
N GLY A 23 -23.84 53.93 27.72
CA GLY A 23 -23.46 54.31 29.09
C GLY A 23 -23.34 55.82 29.30
N VAL A 24 -22.78 56.54 28.31
CA VAL A 24 -22.72 58.02 28.33
C VAL A 24 -24.12 58.62 28.21
N ALA A 25 -24.95 58.13 27.29
CA ALA A 25 -26.33 58.59 27.12
C ALA A 25 -27.16 58.41 28.39
N MET A 26 -26.99 57.28 29.09
CA MET A 26 -27.66 57.00 30.37
C MET A 26 -27.30 58.01 31.46
N LEU A 27 -26.02 58.38 31.59
CA LEU A 27 -25.56 59.36 32.58
C LEU A 27 -26.03 60.78 32.28
N GLU A 28 -26.26 61.09 31.00
CA GLU A 28 -26.71 62.40 30.54
C GLU A 28 -28.23 62.50 30.35
N GLY A 29 -28.99 61.42 30.64
CA GLY A 29 -30.45 61.39 30.50
C GLY A 29 -30.94 61.42 29.04
N ARG A 30 -30.10 60.99 28.09
CA ARG A 30 -30.43 60.86 26.66
C ARG A 30 -30.96 59.46 26.34
N ASP A 31 -31.83 59.37 25.34
CA ASP A 31 -32.39 58.08 24.90
C ASP A 31 -31.31 57.16 24.30
N ILE A 32 -31.41 55.87 24.60
CA ILE A 32 -30.51 54.82 24.11
C ILE A 32 -31.17 54.11 22.92
N ASP A 33 -30.44 53.98 21.81
CA ASP A 33 -30.89 53.21 20.65
C ASP A 33 -30.65 51.70 20.86
N HIS A 34 -31.56 51.07 21.59
CA HIS A 34 -31.53 49.63 21.83
C HIS A 34 -31.76 48.79 20.55
N MET A 35 -32.42 49.36 19.54
CA MET A 35 -32.68 48.65 18.27
C MET A 35 -31.38 48.49 17.48
N ALA A 36 -30.53 49.52 17.44
CA ALA A 36 -29.22 49.44 16.80
C ALA A 36 -28.28 48.43 17.48
N MET A 37 -28.28 48.36 18.82
CA MET A 37 -27.50 47.37 19.56
C MET A 37 -27.99 45.94 19.30
N ALA A 38 -29.31 45.72 19.34
CA ALA A 38 -29.90 44.42 19.04
C ALA A 38 -29.62 43.95 17.60
N ALA A 39 -29.56 44.88 16.64
CA ALA A 39 -29.20 44.56 15.25
C ALA A 39 -27.75 44.06 15.12
N ILE A 40 -26.79 44.66 15.85
CA ILE A 40 -25.38 44.23 15.86
C ILE A 40 -25.24 42.87 16.58
N GLU A 41 -25.97 42.64 17.67
CA GLU A 41 -25.98 41.33 18.35
C GLU A 41 -26.57 40.21 17.47
N ALA A 42 -27.61 40.53 16.68
CA ALA A 42 -28.16 39.63 15.68
C ALA A 42 -27.16 39.33 14.54
N GLU A 43 -26.39 40.33 14.11
CA GLU A 43 -25.31 40.18 13.13
C GLU A 43 -24.23 39.22 13.64
N ILE A 44 -23.72 39.42 14.87
CA ILE A 44 -22.74 38.53 15.53
C ILE A 44 -23.28 37.10 15.63
N THR A 45 -24.54 36.95 16.04
CA THR A 45 -25.21 35.63 16.13
C THR A 45 -25.28 34.94 14.76
N SER A 46 -25.58 35.70 13.71
CA SER A 46 -25.62 35.18 12.34
C SER A 46 -24.22 34.76 11.84
N ILE A 47 -23.18 35.52 12.16
CA ILE A 47 -21.78 35.18 11.85
C ILE A 47 -21.35 33.88 12.54
N HIS A 48 -21.66 33.71 13.82
CA HIS A 48 -21.39 32.45 14.53
C HIS A 48 -22.14 31.25 13.94
N ALA A 49 -23.42 31.43 13.58
CA ALA A 49 -24.21 30.38 12.93
C ALA A 49 -23.60 29.99 11.57
N ALA A 50 -23.17 30.98 10.77
CA ALA A 50 -22.50 30.76 9.50
C ALA A 50 -21.15 30.03 9.67
N GLY A 51 -20.35 30.43 10.66
CA GLY A 51 -19.08 29.77 10.99
C GLY A 51 -19.26 28.31 11.45
N GLY A 52 -20.30 28.03 12.25
CA GLY A 52 -20.65 26.68 12.66
C GLY A 52 -21.04 25.77 11.48
N GLU A 53 -21.79 26.32 10.52
CA GLU A 53 -22.20 25.61 9.30
C GLU A 53 -21.00 25.34 8.37
N ILE A 54 -20.08 26.29 8.22
CA ILE A 54 -18.83 26.08 7.45
C ILE A 54 -17.99 24.98 8.10
N ALA A 55 -17.78 25.05 9.42
CA ALA A 55 -17.02 24.03 10.16
C ALA A 55 -17.69 22.65 10.11
N ARG A 56 -19.03 22.56 9.99
CA ARG A 56 -19.73 21.30 9.75
C ARG A 56 -19.42 20.77 8.36
N LYS A 57 -19.58 21.59 7.33
CA LYS A 57 -19.31 21.21 5.93
C LYS A 57 -17.85 20.80 5.71
N GLU A 58 -16.90 21.48 6.33
CA GLU A 58 -15.48 21.11 6.26
C GLU A 58 -15.22 19.75 6.91
N ARG A 59 -15.83 19.46 8.05
CA ARG A 59 -15.74 18.14 8.70
C ARG A 59 -16.36 17.04 7.86
N GLU A 60 -17.52 17.30 7.26
CA GLU A 60 -18.19 16.35 6.36
C GLU A 60 -17.36 16.09 5.11
N ALA A 61 -16.84 17.13 4.46
CA ALA A 61 -15.97 17.01 3.29
C ALA A 61 -14.67 16.28 3.61
N ALA A 62 -14.05 16.56 4.77
CA ALA A 62 -12.85 15.85 5.21
C ALA A 62 -13.13 14.35 5.50
N ALA A 63 -14.27 14.05 6.14
CA ALA A 63 -14.69 12.66 6.39
C ALA A 63 -14.98 11.91 5.08
N GLU A 64 -15.61 12.57 4.11
CA GLU A 64 -15.89 11.99 2.79
C GLU A 64 -14.60 11.79 1.98
N ALA A 65 -13.68 12.76 2.00
CA ALA A 65 -12.37 12.62 1.36
C ALA A 65 -11.58 11.44 1.94
N GLU A 66 -11.60 11.25 3.26
CA GLU A 66 -10.92 10.13 3.92
C GLU A 66 -11.58 8.79 3.58
N ARG A 67 -12.92 8.72 3.55
CA ARG A 67 -13.65 7.52 3.09
C ARG A 67 -13.28 7.16 1.66
N ASN A 68 -13.22 8.15 0.77
CA ASN A 68 -12.83 7.96 -0.63
C ASN A 68 -11.37 7.49 -0.75
N ARG A 69 -10.47 8.06 0.06
CA ARG A 69 -9.06 7.63 0.13
C ARG A 69 -8.95 6.17 0.58
N ILE A 70 -9.64 5.78 1.65
CA ILE A 70 -9.65 4.41 2.16
C ILE A 70 -10.24 3.45 1.13
N ALA A 71 -11.37 3.79 0.50
CA ALA A 71 -11.98 2.98 -0.55
C ALA A 71 -11.01 2.74 -1.71
N GLY A 72 -10.36 3.81 -2.20
CA GLY A 72 -9.34 3.70 -3.26
C GLY A 72 -8.15 2.82 -2.86
N LEU A 73 -7.71 2.87 -1.59
CA LEU A 73 -6.65 1.99 -1.09
C LEU A 73 -7.11 0.53 -1.01
N LYS A 74 -8.35 0.26 -0.58
CA LYS A 74 -8.90 -1.11 -0.55
C LYS A 74 -8.98 -1.71 -1.95
N ASP A 75 -9.41 -0.94 -2.94
CA ASP A 75 -9.48 -1.41 -4.33
C ASP A 75 -8.09 -1.63 -4.94
N LYS A 76 -7.14 -0.73 -4.65
CA LYS A 76 -5.74 -0.92 -5.03
C LYS A 76 -5.16 -2.19 -4.40
N LEU A 77 -5.44 -2.45 -3.13
CA LEU A 77 -4.97 -3.66 -2.43
C LEU A 77 -5.54 -4.93 -3.07
N LYS A 78 -6.85 -4.98 -3.36
CA LYS A 78 -7.47 -6.12 -4.05
C LYS A 78 -6.84 -6.41 -5.41
N ARG A 79 -6.52 -5.37 -6.18
CA ARG A 79 -5.85 -5.55 -7.49
C ARG A 79 -4.44 -6.10 -7.32
N ILE A 80 -3.64 -5.51 -6.42
CA ILE A 80 -2.28 -5.99 -6.15
C ILE A 80 -2.30 -7.42 -5.62
N ASP A 81 -3.30 -7.78 -4.80
CA ASP A 81 -3.52 -9.12 -4.28
C ASP A 81 -3.80 -10.15 -5.39
N ALA A 82 -4.63 -9.77 -6.37
CA ALA A 82 -4.83 -10.61 -7.56
C ALA A 82 -3.54 -10.75 -8.38
N ASP A 83 -2.84 -9.63 -8.62
CA ASP A 83 -1.61 -9.59 -9.42
C ASP A 83 -0.51 -10.47 -8.78
N ARG A 84 -0.29 -10.39 -7.46
CA ARG A 84 0.75 -11.20 -6.80
C ARG A 84 0.45 -12.70 -6.87
N LEU A 85 -0.81 -13.10 -6.76
CA LEU A 85 -1.22 -14.50 -6.85
C LEU A 85 -1.05 -15.04 -8.27
N GLU A 86 -1.29 -14.21 -9.28
CA GLU A 86 -1.00 -14.53 -10.67
C GLU A 86 0.52 -14.68 -10.91
N GLN A 87 1.34 -13.79 -10.35
CA GLN A 87 2.80 -13.91 -10.47
C GLN A 87 3.34 -15.18 -9.77
N ALA A 88 2.76 -15.58 -8.63
CA ALA A 88 3.11 -16.84 -7.98
C ALA A 88 2.83 -18.05 -8.88
N GLU A 89 1.69 -18.07 -9.57
CA GLU A 89 1.33 -19.11 -10.54
C GLU A 89 2.28 -19.14 -11.75
N LYS A 90 2.62 -17.97 -12.30
CA LYS A 90 3.60 -17.84 -13.39
C LYS A 90 4.99 -18.32 -12.97
N ALA A 91 5.42 -17.98 -11.76
CA ALA A 91 6.69 -18.43 -11.21
C ALA A 91 6.72 -19.95 -11.03
N GLU A 92 5.63 -20.55 -10.54
CA GLU A 92 5.49 -22.01 -10.43
C GLU A 92 5.64 -22.70 -11.78
N LYS A 93 4.94 -22.20 -12.80
CA LYS A 93 5.04 -22.73 -14.16
C LYS A 93 6.47 -22.65 -14.69
N ALA A 94 7.11 -21.49 -14.57
CA ALA A 94 8.48 -21.30 -15.01
C ALA A 94 9.47 -22.24 -14.28
N ALA A 95 9.27 -22.48 -12.98
CA ALA A 95 10.08 -23.41 -12.22
C ALA A 95 9.90 -24.87 -12.68
N LYS A 96 8.66 -25.28 -12.99
CA LYS A 96 8.35 -26.62 -13.54
C LYS A 96 8.93 -26.81 -14.95
N ASP A 97 8.82 -25.80 -15.80
CA ASP A 97 9.36 -25.79 -17.15
C ASP A 97 10.90 -25.87 -17.11
N LEU A 98 11.53 -25.09 -16.23
CA LEU A 98 12.98 -25.14 -15.99
C LEU A 98 13.41 -26.53 -15.49
N CYS A 99 12.71 -27.10 -14.52
CA CYS A 99 13.01 -28.45 -14.01
C CYS A 99 12.97 -29.50 -15.13
N SER A 100 11.94 -29.43 -15.99
CA SER A 100 11.78 -30.34 -17.13
C SER A 100 12.91 -30.17 -18.14
N ALA A 101 13.27 -28.93 -18.47
CA ALA A 101 14.36 -28.63 -19.40
C ALA A 101 15.73 -29.10 -18.86
N LEU A 102 16.01 -28.87 -17.56
CA LEU A 102 17.26 -29.31 -16.93
C LEU A 102 17.39 -30.85 -16.92
N ARG A 103 16.30 -31.58 -16.65
CA ARG A 103 16.29 -33.05 -16.72
C ARG A 103 16.68 -33.55 -18.12
N LEU A 104 16.07 -32.99 -19.16
CA LEU A 104 16.39 -33.35 -20.54
C LEU A 104 17.83 -33.00 -20.91
N TRP A 105 18.31 -31.82 -20.50
CA TRP A 105 19.69 -31.41 -20.76
C TRP A 105 20.72 -32.35 -20.11
N ILE A 106 20.49 -32.73 -18.85
CA ILE A 106 21.35 -33.70 -18.15
C ILE A 106 21.36 -35.05 -18.89
N ALA A 107 20.19 -35.53 -19.34
CA ALA A 107 20.09 -36.76 -20.10
C ALA A 107 20.87 -36.69 -21.42
N PHE A 108 20.69 -35.62 -22.20
CA PHE A 108 21.39 -35.43 -23.46
C PHE A 108 22.91 -35.28 -23.27
N ASN A 109 23.37 -34.58 -22.23
CA ASN A 109 24.81 -34.51 -21.94
C ASN A 109 25.38 -35.87 -21.52
N THR A 110 24.60 -36.68 -20.79
CA THR A 110 25.00 -38.05 -20.43
C THR A 110 25.15 -38.93 -21.66
N ASP A 111 24.21 -38.85 -22.60
CA ASP A 111 24.30 -39.55 -23.87
C ASP A 111 25.48 -39.07 -24.72
N ALA A 112 25.68 -37.75 -24.81
CA ALA A 112 26.82 -37.16 -25.51
C ALA A 112 28.14 -37.62 -24.88
N ALA A 113 28.24 -37.65 -23.55
CA ALA A 113 29.41 -38.15 -22.85
C ALA A 113 29.70 -39.60 -23.23
N ARG A 114 28.69 -40.48 -23.18
CA ARG A 114 28.84 -41.89 -23.59
C ARG A 114 29.37 -42.03 -25.01
N ILE A 115 28.84 -41.27 -25.96
CA ILE A 115 29.31 -41.27 -27.36
C ILE A 115 30.76 -40.78 -27.44
N VAL A 116 31.11 -39.69 -26.75
CA VAL A 116 32.49 -39.17 -26.74
C VAL A 116 33.48 -40.18 -26.16
N ARG A 117 33.13 -40.89 -25.08
CA ARG A 117 34.00 -41.93 -24.51
C ARG A 117 34.21 -43.08 -25.50
N ALA A 118 33.15 -43.49 -26.19
CA ALA A 118 33.23 -44.54 -27.22
C ALA A 118 34.13 -44.12 -28.39
N LEU A 119 34.10 -42.85 -28.80
CA LEU A 119 34.93 -42.33 -29.91
C LEU A 119 36.39 -42.08 -29.52
N LYS A 120 36.65 -41.62 -28.29
CA LYS A 120 38.00 -41.20 -27.86
C LYS A 120 38.77 -42.24 -27.05
N GLY A 121 38.11 -43.31 -26.57
CA GLY A 121 38.73 -44.30 -25.69
C GLY A 121 39.15 -43.75 -24.32
N GLY A 122 38.55 -42.64 -23.87
CA GLY A 122 38.93 -41.91 -22.66
C GLY A 122 37.76 -41.14 -22.03
N GLY A 123 38.05 -40.16 -21.16
CA GLY A 123 37.05 -39.36 -20.45
C GLY A 123 36.23 -38.42 -21.35
N ALA A 124 35.07 -37.98 -20.85
CA ALA A 124 34.17 -37.08 -21.59
C ALA A 124 34.32 -35.58 -21.20
N GLY A 125 35.11 -35.30 -20.16
CA GLY A 125 35.45 -33.93 -19.75
C GLY A 125 34.20 -33.16 -19.34
N LEU A 126 33.96 -31.99 -19.95
CA LEU A 126 32.82 -31.11 -19.60
C LEU A 126 31.44 -31.75 -19.82
N LEU A 127 31.35 -32.84 -20.59
CA LEU A 127 30.11 -33.57 -20.78
C LEU A 127 29.84 -34.58 -19.65
N ASP A 128 30.81 -34.84 -18.78
CA ASP A 128 30.61 -35.70 -17.63
C ASP A 128 29.43 -35.19 -16.77
N PRO A 129 28.62 -36.09 -16.17
CA PRO A 129 27.43 -35.71 -15.42
C PRO A 129 27.72 -34.68 -14.31
N ILE A 130 28.79 -34.90 -13.53
CA ILE A 130 29.21 -34.01 -12.45
C ILE A 130 29.53 -32.59 -12.99
N GLU A 131 30.27 -32.50 -14.09
CA GLU A 131 30.62 -31.22 -14.72
C GLU A 131 29.38 -30.52 -15.29
N THR A 132 28.41 -31.28 -15.81
CA THR A 132 27.14 -30.74 -16.27
C THR A 132 26.33 -30.15 -15.11
N GLU A 133 26.21 -30.87 -14.00
CA GLU A 133 25.50 -30.42 -12.81
C GLU A 133 26.13 -29.17 -12.20
N MET A 134 27.47 -29.13 -12.09
CA MET A 134 28.21 -27.95 -11.61
C MET A 134 27.96 -26.71 -12.49
N ARG A 135 28.00 -26.88 -13.82
CA ARG A 135 27.73 -25.77 -14.75
C ARG A 135 26.30 -25.28 -14.64
N ILE A 136 25.32 -26.18 -14.56
CA ILE A 136 23.91 -25.83 -14.33
C ILE A 136 23.79 -25.00 -13.05
N SER A 137 24.43 -25.44 -11.96
CA SER A 137 24.42 -24.71 -10.68
C SER A 137 24.97 -23.28 -10.81
N HIS A 138 26.13 -23.10 -11.47
CA HIS A 138 26.71 -21.77 -11.70
C HIS A 138 25.83 -20.88 -12.59
N MET A 139 25.23 -21.45 -13.64
CA MET A 139 24.32 -20.72 -14.52
C MET A 139 23.06 -20.28 -13.77
N LEU A 140 22.45 -21.16 -12.98
CA LEU A 140 21.30 -20.82 -12.15
C LEU A 140 21.64 -19.74 -11.11
N GLY A 141 22.78 -19.86 -10.43
CA GLY A 141 23.25 -18.84 -9.50
C GLY A 141 23.43 -17.46 -10.17
N SER A 142 23.96 -17.44 -11.39
CA SER A 142 24.13 -16.21 -12.16
C SER A 142 22.80 -15.62 -12.62
N THR A 143 21.85 -16.46 -13.05
CA THR A 143 20.51 -16.04 -13.48
C THR A 143 19.66 -15.52 -12.33
N LEU A 144 19.79 -16.09 -11.14
CA LEU A 144 19.04 -15.67 -9.94
C LEU A 144 19.67 -14.48 -9.22
N LYS A 145 20.92 -14.12 -9.54
CA LYS A 145 21.65 -12.99 -8.93
C LYS A 145 20.88 -11.67 -8.93
N PRO A 146 20.12 -11.27 -9.97
CA PRO A 146 19.35 -10.02 -9.95
C PRO A 146 18.26 -9.96 -8.86
N LEU A 147 17.73 -11.11 -8.39
CA LEU A 147 16.67 -11.12 -7.38
C LEU A 147 17.16 -10.70 -6.00
N PHE A 148 18.39 -11.03 -5.63
CA PHE A 148 18.89 -10.86 -4.25
C PHE A 148 20.31 -10.28 -4.15
N GLY A 149 20.92 -9.93 -5.28
CA GLY A 149 22.34 -9.60 -5.37
C GLY A 149 23.22 -10.80 -4.99
N ASN A 150 24.43 -10.53 -4.52
CA ASN A 150 25.35 -11.57 -4.03
C ASN A 150 24.99 -12.08 -2.61
N ARG A 151 23.76 -11.84 -2.12
CA ARG A 151 23.35 -12.19 -0.76
C ARG A 151 22.68 -13.56 -0.72
N ARG A 152 22.91 -14.31 0.35
CA ARG A 152 22.33 -15.65 0.59
C ARG A 152 20.85 -15.59 1.05
N LYS A 153 20.00 -14.84 0.35
CA LYS A 153 18.60 -14.60 0.78
C LYS A 153 17.65 -15.75 0.48
N LEU A 154 17.95 -16.63 -0.48
CA LEU A 154 17.19 -17.87 -0.73
C LEU A 154 17.60 -19.04 0.18
N GLY A 155 18.49 -18.82 1.16
CA GLY A 155 19.16 -19.91 1.88
C GLY A 155 20.04 -20.74 0.92
N GLN A 156 20.88 -21.63 1.43
CA GLN A 156 21.35 -22.71 0.58
C GLN A 156 20.11 -23.50 0.16
N ILE A 157 19.88 -23.71 -1.14
CA ILE A 157 18.83 -24.62 -1.60
C ILE A 157 19.21 -25.99 -1.08
N SER A 158 18.73 -26.32 0.11
CA SER A 158 18.85 -27.61 0.74
C SER A 158 17.59 -28.37 0.38
N PHE A 159 17.72 -29.45 -0.38
CA PHE A 159 16.60 -30.34 -0.65
C PHE A 159 16.27 -31.09 0.65
N PHE A 160 15.39 -30.53 1.48
CA PHE A 160 14.96 -31.15 2.73
C PHE A 160 14.13 -32.40 2.42
N THR A 161 14.47 -33.53 3.05
CA THR A 161 13.92 -34.84 2.70
C THR A 161 12.54 -35.16 3.30
N ILE A 162 12.01 -34.38 4.26
CA ILE A 162 10.90 -34.90 5.11
C ILE A 162 9.67 -33.98 5.29
N LEU A 163 9.65 -32.70 4.94
CA LEU A 163 8.43 -31.88 5.05
C LEU A 163 8.36 -30.83 3.95
N ASP A 164 7.77 -31.19 2.81
CA ASP A 164 7.48 -30.22 1.77
C ASP A 164 6.19 -29.47 2.13
N ARG A 165 6.27 -28.58 3.13
CA ARG A 165 5.15 -27.69 3.51
C ARG A 165 4.72 -26.77 2.36
N TYR A 166 5.51 -26.74 1.29
CA TYR A 166 5.29 -25.98 0.06
C TYR A 166 5.02 -26.90 -1.14
N ALA A 167 4.72 -28.18 -0.90
CA ALA A 167 4.20 -29.08 -1.92
C ALA A 167 2.77 -28.67 -2.27
N GLY A 168 2.54 -28.26 -3.52
CA GLY A 168 1.23 -27.88 -4.01
C GLY A 168 1.29 -26.68 -4.96
N SER A 169 0.12 -26.14 -5.29
CA SER A 169 0.04 -24.91 -6.09
C SER A 169 0.61 -23.75 -5.30
N TRP A 170 1.60 -23.06 -5.86
CA TRP A 170 2.23 -21.90 -5.21
C TRP A 170 1.23 -20.78 -5.01
N ARG A 171 0.30 -20.59 -5.96
CA ARG A 171 -0.81 -19.65 -5.80
C ARG A 171 -1.65 -19.94 -4.57
N LYS A 172 -1.99 -21.21 -4.33
CA LYS A 172 -2.76 -21.63 -3.16
C LYS A 172 -1.97 -21.43 -1.86
N LEU A 173 -0.70 -21.85 -1.85
CA LEU A 173 0.16 -21.72 -0.67
C LEU A 173 0.41 -20.26 -0.29
N GLU A 174 0.67 -19.42 -1.29
CA GLU A 174 0.85 -17.97 -1.12
C GLU A 174 -0.41 -17.33 -0.58
N ARG A 175 -1.58 -17.69 -1.13
CA ARG A 175 -2.89 -17.28 -0.63
C ARG A 175 -3.08 -17.67 0.84
N ASP A 176 -2.95 -18.95 1.16
CA ASP A 176 -3.14 -19.48 2.51
C ASP A 176 -2.20 -18.81 3.54
N ALA A 177 -0.98 -18.45 3.14
CA ALA A 177 -0.02 -17.80 4.02
C ALA A 177 -0.34 -16.32 4.32
N THR A 178 -1.01 -15.61 3.42
CA THR A 178 -1.06 -14.14 3.43
C THR A 178 -2.48 -13.57 3.52
N ASP A 179 -3.51 -14.37 3.19
CA ASP A 179 -4.90 -13.93 3.14
C ASP A 179 -5.40 -13.35 4.46
N HIS A 180 -4.91 -13.85 5.60
CA HIS A 180 -5.29 -13.32 6.90
C HIS A 180 -4.89 -11.85 7.07
N GLU A 181 -3.72 -11.44 6.57
CA GLU A 181 -3.24 -10.06 6.63
C GLU A 181 -4.05 -9.16 5.68
N ILE A 182 -4.27 -9.64 4.45
CA ILE A 182 -5.04 -8.92 3.42
C ILE A 182 -6.50 -8.74 3.85
N HIS A 183 -7.14 -9.79 4.35
CA HIS A 183 -8.51 -9.73 4.83
C HIS A 183 -8.66 -8.86 6.08
N SER A 184 -7.69 -8.90 7.00
CA SER A 184 -7.66 -7.99 8.15
C SER A 184 -7.61 -6.52 7.70
N ALA A 185 -6.70 -6.19 6.77
CA ALA A 185 -6.58 -4.84 6.22
C ALA A 185 -7.83 -4.38 5.45
N LEU A 186 -8.49 -5.29 4.73
CA LEU A 186 -9.70 -4.98 3.96
C LEU A 186 -10.95 -4.82 4.83
N LYS A 187 -11.09 -5.60 5.91
CA LYS A 187 -12.17 -5.40 6.90
C LYS A 187 -11.99 -4.06 7.62
N GLY A 188 -10.74 -3.69 7.90
CA GLY A 188 -10.42 -2.56 8.77
C GLY A 188 -10.58 -2.96 10.24
N THR A 189 -10.02 -2.18 11.16
CA THR A 189 -10.39 -2.28 12.57
C THR A 189 -11.87 -1.96 12.68
N GLU A 190 -12.70 -2.98 12.89
CA GLU A 190 -14.04 -2.78 13.44
C GLU A 190 -13.85 -2.02 14.75
N ALA A 191 -14.25 -0.76 14.76
CA ALA A 191 -14.36 0.09 15.94
C ALA A 191 -15.79 0.01 16.46
#